data_AF-R5BB29-F1
#
_entry.id   AF-R5BB29-F1
#
_cell.length_a   1.000
_cell.length_b   1.000
_cell.length_c   1.000
_cell.angle_alpha   90.00
_cell.angle_beta   90.00
_cell.angle_gamma   90.00
#
_symmetry.space_group_name_H-M   'P 1'
#
loop_
_entity.id
_entity.type
_entity.pdbx_description
1 polymer ?
#
loop_
_entity_poly.entity_id
_entity_poly.type
_entity_poly.pdbx_seq_one_letter_code
_entity_poly.pdbx_strand_id
1 'polypeptide(L)'
;MGLSDMSYTGLSEEANHEALFNNLAGANITYSFPMQALKALHVPGIVLGGWGKDFHQSTERLNVPYSFGVVPALYIRIIDYIFNK
;
A
#
# COMPACT_ATOMS: atom_id res chain seq x y z
N MET A 1 3.03 -8.22 -0.89
CA MET A 1 2.94 -6.74 -0.84
C MET A 1 1.49 -6.35 -0.93
N GLY A 2 0.98 -5.73 0.13
CA GLY A 2 -0.41 -5.33 0.24
C GLY A 2 -0.67 -4.04 -0.52
N LEU A 3 -1.72 -4.03 -1.34
CA LEU A 3 -2.26 -2.82 -1.98
C LEU A 3 -2.77 -1.79 -0.95
N SER A 4 -3.02 -2.23 0.28
CA SER A 4 -3.72 -1.45 1.32
C SER A 4 -2.95 -0.21 1.77
N ASP A 5 -1.62 -0.27 1.92
CA ASP A 5 -0.91 0.73 2.71
C ASP A 5 -0.83 2.11 2.01
N MET A 6 -0.95 2.15 0.69
CA MET A 6 -0.98 3.42 -0.07
C MET A 6 -2.37 4.03 -0.22
N SER A 7 -3.43 3.36 0.21
CA SER A 7 -4.78 3.92 0.10
C SER A 7 -5.00 5.21 0.91
N TYR A 8 -4.08 5.52 1.83
CA TYR A 8 -4.09 6.73 2.66
C TYR A 8 -3.04 7.77 2.25
N THR A 9 -2.32 7.59 1.14
CA THR A 9 -1.35 8.57 0.66
C THR A 9 -1.97 9.62 -0.26
N GLY A 10 -3.20 9.39 -0.72
CA GLY A 10 -4.00 10.35 -1.50
C GLY A 10 -5.23 9.68 -2.11
N LEU A 11 -6.13 10.49 -2.66
CA LEU A 11 -7.33 10.03 -3.37
C LEU A 11 -7.28 10.48 -4.83
N SER A 12 -7.59 9.57 -5.76
CA SER A 12 -7.75 9.94 -7.19
C SER A 12 -8.92 10.91 -7.36
N GLU A 13 -8.80 11.88 -8.25
CA GLU A 13 -9.86 12.88 -8.47
C GLU A 13 -11.08 12.28 -9.19
N GLU A 14 -10.88 11.22 -9.97
CA GLU A 14 -11.87 10.62 -10.86
C GLU A 14 -12.77 9.58 -10.18
N ALA A 15 -12.39 9.10 -9.00
CA ALA A 15 -13.06 8.01 -8.31
C ALA A 15 -14.20 8.48 -7.38
N ASN A 16 -15.29 7.71 -7.33
CA ASN A 16 -16.38 7.92 -6.38
C ASN A 16 -16.06 7.26 -5.03
N HIS A 17 -15.26 7.96 -4.21
CA HIS A 17 -14.79 7.45 -2.91
C HIS A 17 -15.89 7.24 -1.88
N GLU A 18 -17.00 7.97 -1.97
CA GLU A 18 -18.13 7.79 -1.04
C GLU A 18 -18.82 6.46 -1.30
N ALA A 19 -19.06 6.11 -2.57
CA ALA A 19 -19.57 4.79 -2.95
C ALA A 19 -18.60 3.68 -2.54
N LEU A 20 -17.28 3.87 -2.71
CA LEU A 20 -16.27 2.90 -2.27
C LEU A 20 -16.27 2.72 -0.75
N PHE A 21 -16.29 3.82 0.01
CA PHE A 21 -16.29 3.80 1.47
C PHE A 21 -17.54 3.14 2.05
N ASN A 22 -18.72 3.43 1.49
CA ASN A 22 -19.98 2.83 1.95
C ASN A 22 -20.04 1.30 1.78
N ASN A 23 -19.13 0.71 1.01
CA ASN A 23 -18.98 -0.74 0.89
C ASN A 23 -18.00 -1.35 1.91
N LEU A 24 -17.34 -0.56 2.75
CA LEU A 24 -16.47 -1.10 3.80
C LEU A 24 -17.29 -1.62 4.98
N ALA A 25 -16.94 -2.81 5.45
CA ALA A 25 -17.52 -3.37 6.66
C ALA A 25 -17.25 -2.45 7.85
N GLY A 26 -18.31 -2.02 8.55
CA GLY A 26 -18.21 -1.13 9.70
C GLY A 26 -18.05 0.36 9.34
N ALA A 27 -18.16 0.75 8.07
CA ALA A 27 -18.22 2.15 7.66
C ALA A 27 -19.31 2.91 8.42
N ASN A 28 -18.93 4.03 9.04
CA ASN A 28 -19.78 4.88 9.89
C ASN A 28 -20.38 4.20 11.13
N ILE A 29 -19.92 2.99 11.47
CA ILE A 29 -20.32 2.28 12.70
C ILE A 29 -19.12 2.15 13.63
N THR A 30 -18.03 1.56 13.13
CA THR A 30 -16.78 1.36 13.88
C THR A 30 -15.64 2.19 13.32
N TYR A 31 -15.80 2.72 12.10
CA TYR A 31 -14.78 3.49 11.43
C TYR A 31 -15.37 4.63 10.59
N SER A 32 -14.88 5.85 10.78
CA SER A 32 -15.22 7.02 9.96
C SER A 32 -14.09 7.32 9.00
N PHE A 33 -14.35 7.26 7.69
CA PHE A 33 -13.32 7.49 6.69
C PHE A 33 -12.96 8.98 6.56
N PRO A 34 -11.66 9.34 6.69
CA PRO A 34 -11.23 10.73 6.72
C PRO A 34 -11.12 11.33 5.31
N MET A 35 -12.23 11.32 4.56
CA MET A 35 -12.31 11.72 3.15
C MET A 35 -11.65 13.08 2.86
N GLN A 36 -12.02 14.11 3.62
CA GLN A 36 -11.54 15.47 3.35
C GLN A 36 -10.04 15.63 3.63
N ALA A 37 -9.53 14.97 4.68
CA ALA A 37 -8.10 14.97 4.98
C ALA A 37 -7.31 14.24 3.89
N LEU A 38 -7.84 13.12 3.39
CA LEU A 38 -7.21 12.35 2.32
C LEU A 38 -7.23 13.06 0.96
N LYS A 39 -8.29 13.82 0.63
CA LYS A 39 -8.32 14.68 -0.56
C LYS A 39 -7.26 15.78 -0.52
N ALA A 40 -6.86 16.23 0.66
CA ALA A 40 -5.80 17.21 0.82
C ALA A 40 -4.38 16.61 0.68
N LEU A 41 -4.25 15.28 0.76
CA LEU A 41 -2.98 14.58 0.67
C LEU A 41 -2.68 14.14 -0.77
N HIS A 42 -1.47 14.45 -1.22
CA HIS A 42 -0.92 14.01 -2.50
C HIS A 42 0.51 13.54 -2.29
N VAL A 43 0.67 12.46 -1.52
CA VAL A 43 1.99 11.93 -1.16
C VAL A 43 2.38 10.88 -2.21
N PRO A 44 3.44 11.10 -3.01
CA PRO A 44 3.95 10.09 -3.91
C PRO A 44 4.50 8.92 -3.09
N GLY A 45 4.11 7.70 -3.45
CA GLY A 45 4.50 6.48 -2.75
C GLY A 45 4.93 5.39 -3.72
N ILE A 46 5.79 4.50 -3.24
CA ILE A 46 6.21 3.29 -3.96
C ILE A 46 5.99 2.11 -3.03
N VAL A 47 5.26 1.10 -3.50
CA VAL A 47 5.13 -0.19 -2.82
C VAL A 47 6.14 -1.15 -3.40
N LEU A 48 7.11 -1.54 -2.58
CA LEU A 48 8.10 -2.58 -2.88
C LEU A 48 8.27 -3.51 -1.68
N GLY A 49 8.81 -4.72 -1.88
CA GLY A 49 8.88 -5.73 -0.83
C GLY A 49 9.07 -7.15 -1.34
N GLY A 50 8.96 -8.09 -0.40
CA GLY A 50 9.14 -9.53 -0.63
C GLY A 50 8.15 -10.15 -1.60
N TRP A 51 8.54 -11.31 -2.13
CA TRP A 51 7.69 -12.14 -2.97
C TRP A 51 7.14 -13.31 -2.16
N GLY A 52 5.83 -13.48 -2.18
CA GLY A 52 5.12 -14.54 -1.48
C GLY A 52 3.86 -14.98 -2.23
N LYS A 53 3.18 -15.98 -1.69
CA LYS A 53 1.92 -16.50 -2.25
C LYS A 53 0.95 -16.83 -1.11
N ASP A 54 -0.34 -16.83 -1.44
CA ASP A 54 -1.46 -17.20 -0.58
C ASP A 54 -1.57 -16.31 0.69
N PHE A 55 -1.39 -14.99 0.51
CA PHE A 55 -1.51 -14.00 1.58
C PHE A 55 -2.87 -14.09 2.29
N HIS A 56 -2.84 -13.98 3.63
CA HIS A 56 -4.01 -14.09 4.51
C HIS A 56 -4.73 -15.45 4.44
N GLN A 57 -4.04 -16.49 3.94
CA GLN A 57 -4.51 -17.87 3.97
C GLN A 57 -3.58 -18.73 4.82
N SER A 58 -4.05 -19.88 5.29
CA SER A 58 -3.22 -20.81 6.07
C SER A 58 -2.03 -21.40 5.30
N THR A 59 -2.05 -21.30 3.97
CA THR A 59 -0.97 -21.74 3.07
C THR A 59 0.00 -20.62 2.69
N GLU A 60 -0.09 -19.46 3.38
CA GLU A 60 0.79 -18.33 3.15
C GLU A 60 2.26 -18.73 3.23
N ARG A 61 3.05 -18.30 2.24
CA ARG A 61 4.49 -18.60 2.15
C ARG A 61 5.28 -17.52 1.45
N LEU A 62 6.56 -17.46 1.79
CA LEU A 62 7.51 -16.46 1.30
C LEU A 62 8.61 -17.12 0.48
N ASN A 63 9.02 -16.46 -0.61
CA ASN A 63 10.26 -16.78 -1.30
C ASN A 63 11.44 -16.17 -0.51
N VAL A 64 12.09 -17.01 0.30
CA VAL A 64 13.18 -16.61 1.20
C VAL A 64 14.40 -16.07 0.43
N PRO A 65 14.93 -16.76 -0.61
CA PRO A 65 16.08 -16.23 -1.36
C PRO A 65 15.84 -14.84 -1.96
N TYR A 66 14.67 -14.61 -2.53
CA TYR A 66 14.34 -13.29 -3.09
C TYR A 66 14.20 -12.24 -1.98
N SER A 67 13.42 -12.55 -0.95
CA SER A 67 13.02 -11.56 0.06
C SER A 67 14.16 -11.14 0.99
N PHE A 68 15.12 -12.03 1.25
CA PHE A 68 16.28 -11.72 2.09
C PHE A 68 17.58 -11.52 1.30
N GLY A 69 17.66 -12.00 0.05
CA GLY A 69 18.84 -11.85 -0.79
C GLY A 69 18.77 -10.68 -1.77
N VAL A 70 17.60 -10.44 -2.38
CA VAL A 70 17.44 -9.46 -3.48
C VAL A 70 16.80 -8.16 -2.99
N VAL A 71 15.70 -8.28 -2.23
CA VAL A 71 14.89 -7.12 -1.83
C VAL A 71 15.68 -6.08 -1.02
N PRO A 72 16.55 -6.42 -0.05
CA PRO A 72 17.33 -5.42 0.68
C PRO A 72 18.24 -4.58 -0.25
N ALA A 73 18.90 -5.24 -1.21
CA ALA A 73 19.73 -4.54 -2.20
C ALA A 73 18.89 -3.65 -3.13
N LEU A 74 17.66 -4.09 -3.46
CA LEU A 74 16.73 -3.30 -4.26
C LEU A 74 16.29 -2.02 -3.53
N TYR A 75 15.99 -2.10 -2.22
CA TYR A 75 15.68 -0.91 -1.40
C TYR A 75 16.82 0.11 -1.44
N ILE A 76 18.06 -0.33 -1.18
CA ILE A 76 19.24 0.55 -1.20
C ILE A 76 19.35 1.24 -2.55
N ARG A 77 19.26 0.47 -3.65
CA ARG A 77 19.35 1.04 -5.00
C ARG A 77 18.23 2.03 -5.32
N ILE A 78 17.01 1.78 -4.88
CA ILE A 78 15.88 2.69 -5.12
C ILE A 78 16.06 3.99 -4.33
N ILE A 79 16.48 3.90 -3.07
CA ILE A 79 16.77 5.08 -2.25
C ILE A 79 17.89 5.90 -2.92
N ASP A 80 18.99 5.26 -3.28
CA ASP A 80 20.09 5.93 -3.99
C ASP A 80 19.63 6.54 -5.31
N TYR A 81 18.80 5.83 -6.09
CA TYR A 81 18.24 6.33 -7.34
C TYR A 81 17.37 7.58 -7.13
N ILE A 82 16.59 7.63 -6.05
CA ILE A 82 15.66 8.74 -5.77
C ILE A 82 16.41 9.97 -5.26
N PHE A 83 17.43 9.79 -4.43
CA PHE A 83 18.09 10.90 -3.73
C PHE A 83 19.44 11.33 -4.31
N ASN A 84 20.13 10.44 -5.03
CA ASN A 84 21.50 10.66 -5.50
C ASN A 84 21.64 10.62 -7.03
N LYS A 85 20.53 10.66 -7.77
CA LYS A 85 20.52 10.98 -9.20
C LYS A 85 20.36 12.47 -9.44
#